data_AF-A0A2D8BWF0-F1
#
_entry.id   AF-A0A2D8BWF0-F1
#
_cell.length_a   1.000
_cell.length_b   1.000
_cell.length_c   1.000
_cell.angle_alpha   90.00
_cell.angle_beta   90.00
_cell.angle_gamma   90.00
#
_symmetry.space_group_name_H-M   'P 1'
#
loop_
_entity.id
_entity.type
_entity.pdbx_description
1 polymer ?
#
loop_
_entity_poly.entity_id
_entity_poly.type
_entity_poly.pdbx_seq_one_letter_code
_entity_poly.pdbx_strand_id
1 'polypeptide(L)' 'MMFLLVWTEVHESKGPEPTYEDHWFAHETYMECVEQYNRLLQLEEVYSASICTVIKSTDYEGVELDV' A
#
# COMPACT_ATOMS: atom_id res chain seq x y z
N MET A 1 -1.76 4.30 17.69
CA MET A 1 -1.52 5.09 16.46
C MET A 1 -1.19 4.08 15.39
N MET A 2 -1.86 4.12 14.23
CA MET A 2 -1.72 3.10 13.20
C MET A 2 -0.83 3.61 12.06
N PHE A 3 -0.05 2.72 11.46
CA PHE A 3 0.80 3.01 10.32
C PHE A 3 0.34 2.18 9.13
N LEU A 4 0.24 2.80 7.96
CA LEU A 4 -0.16 2.13 6.73
C LEU A 4 1.06 2.04 5.83
N LEU A 5 1.44 0.82 5.47
CA LEU A 5 2.38 0.55 4.40
C LEU A 5 1.60 0.46 3.10
N VAL A 6 1.96 1.26 2.11
CA VAL A 6 1.39 1.17 0.74
C VAL A 6 2.54 0.92 -0.23
N TRP A 7 2.32 0.07 -1.21
CA TRP A 7 3.32 -0.19 -2.25
C TRP A 7 2.65 -0.56 -3.57
N THR A 8 3.41 -0.36 -4.64
CA THR A 8 3.01 -0.73 -6.00
C THR A 8 4.03 -1.72 -6.54
N GLU A 9 3.55 -2.88 -6.99
CA GLU A 9 4.34 -3.85 -7.75
C GLU A 9 4.24 -3.56 -9.24
N VAL A 10 5.31 -3.84 -9.97
CA VAL A 10 5.36 -3.77 -11.43
C VAL A 10 5.60 -5.17 -11.98
N HIS A 11 4.73 -5.61 -12.88
CA HIS A 11 4.81 -6.91 -13.52
C HIS A 11 5.01 -6.76 -15.03
N GLU A 12 5.75 -7.72 -15.61
CA GLU A 12 5.80 -7.89 -17.05
C GLU A 12 4.39 -8.21 -17.58
N SER A 13 3.93 -7.42 -18.54
CA SER A 13 2.67 -7.69 -19.22
C SER A 13 2.92 -8.34 -20.58
N LYS A 14 1.90 -9.04 -21.11
CA LYS A 14 1.93 -9.57 -22.49
C LYS A 14 1.79 -8.46 -23.54
N GLY A 15 1.52 -7.22 -23.13
CA GLY A 15 1.35 -6.04 -23.98
C GLY A 15 2.58 -5.13 -23.97
N PRO A 16 2.49 -3.95 -24.61
CA PRO A 16 3.60 -3.01 -24.72
C PRO A 16 3.89 -2.25 -23.41
N GLU A 17 2.98 -2.26 -22.44
CA GLU A 17 3.08 -1.47 -21.21
C GLU A 17 3.14 -2.37 -19.97
N PRO A 18 3.95 -2.03 -18.95
CA PRO A 18 3.97 -2.78 -17.69
C PRO A 18 2.61 -2.70 -16.97
N THR A 19 2.31 -3.74 -16.18
CA THR A 19 1.11 -3.75 -15.32
C THR A 19 1.52 -3.39 -13.89
N TYR A 20 0.73 -2.53 -13.26
CA TYR A 20 0.96 -2.07 -11.89
C TYR A 20 -0.14 -2.61 -10.97
N GLU A 21 0.26 -3.15 -9.82
CA GLU A 21 -0.65 -3.63 -8.79
C GLU A 21 -0.40 -2.89 -7.47
N ASP A 22 -1.44 -2.28 -6.92
CA ASP A 22 -1.37 -1.51 -5.68
C ASP A 22 -1.78 -2.36 -4.48
N HIS A 23 -1.01 -2.27 -3.42
CA HIS A 23 -1.21 -3.01 -2.18
C HIS A 23 -1.13 -2.08 -0.97
N TRP A 24 -1.74 -2.52 0.12
CA TRP A 24 -1.65 -1.84 1.40
C TRP A 24 -1.72 -2.82 2.58
N PHE A 25 -1.08 -2.45 3.68
CA PHE A 25 -1.13 -3.21 4.93
C PHE A 25 -1.02 -2.29 6.14
N ALA A 26 -1.81 -2.54 7.17
CA ALA A 26 -1.83 -1.75 8.39
C ALA A 26 -0.97 -2.40 9.50
N HIS A 27 -0.19 -1.59 10.20
CA HIS A 27 0.67 -1.98 11.33
C HIS A 27 0.33 -1.15 12.56
N GLU A 28 0.41 -1.77 13.74
CA GLU A 28 0.15 -1.11 15.02
C GLU A 28 1.34 -0.26 15.46
N THR A 29 2.55 -0.62 15.04
CA THR A 29 3.77 0.10 15.42
C THR A 29 4.57 0.57 14.20
N TYR A 30 5.29 1.68 14.36
CA TYR A 30 6.17 2.20 13.32
C TYR A 30 7.31 1.21 13.01
N MET A 31 7.82 0.51 14.04
CA MET A 31 8.94 -0.42 13.90
C MET A 31 8.58 -1.61 13.00
N GLU A 32 7.40 -2.22 13.19
CA GLU A 32 6.92 -3.32 12.33
C GLU A 32 6.73 -2.85 10.88
N CYS A 33 6.17 -1.64 10.71
CA CYS A 33 5.96 -1.05 9.39
C CYS A 33 7.29 -0.80 8.66
N VAL A 34 8.30 -0.28 9.37
CA VAL A 34 9.66 -0.06 8.83
C VAL A 34 10.35 -1.38 8.48
N GLU A 35 10.18 -2.42 9.30
CA GLU A 35 10.75 -3.73 9.00
C GLU A 35 10.19 -4.30 7.69
N GLN A 36 8.87 -4.26 7.50
CA GLN A 36 8.25 -4.72 6.24
C GLN A 36 8.60 -3.82 5.06
N TYR A 37 8.59 -2.50 5.24
CA TYR A 37 9.02 -1.56 4.22
C TYR A 37 10.44 -1.87 3.72
N ASN A 38 11.39 -2.09 4.63
CA ASN A 38 12.76 -2.44 4.26
C ASN A 38 12.86 -3.77 3.53
N ARG A 39 11.99 -4.75 3.84
CA ARG A 39 11.90 -6.01 3.09
C ARG A 39 11.38 -5.80 1.67
N LEU A 40 10.32 -5.01 1.51
CA LEU A 40 9.76 -4.68 0.19
C LEU A 40 10.78 -3.98 -0.71
N LEU A 41 11.61 -3.09 -0.16
CA LEU A 41 12.66 -2.42 -0.94
C LEU A 41 13.75 -3.37 -1.49
N GLN A 42 13.80 -4.63 -1.04
CA GLN A 42 14.72 -5.63 -1.59
C GLN A 42 14.12 -6.43 -2.76
N LEU A 43 12.82 -6.26 -3.01
CA LEU A 43 12.10 -6.96 -4.07
C LEU A 43 12.22 -6.17 -5.39
N GLU A 44 12.53 -6.86 -6.47
CA GLU A 44 12.75 -6.24 -7.79
C GLU A 44 11.43 -5.77 -8.40
N GLU A 45 10.35 -6.48 -8.11
CA GLU A 45 8.99 -6.19 -8.51
C GLU A 45 8.41 -4.93 -7.83
N VAL A 46 8.97 -4.45 -6.72
CA VAL A 46 8.45 -3.27 -6.02
C VAL A 46 8.90 -1.99 -6.72
N TYR A 47 7.95 -1.33 -7.38
CA TYR A 47 8.18 -0.06 -8.07
C TYR A 47 8.23 1.13 -7.11
N SER A 48 7.33 1.15 -6.12
CA SER A 48 7.28 2.20 -5.11
C SER A 48 6.74 1.68 -3.80
N ALA A 49 7.18 2.25 -2.68
CA ALA A 49 6.65 1.95 -1.35
C ALA A 49 6.65 3.22 -0.48
N SER A 50 5.73 3.33 0.47
CA SER A 50 5.63 4.45 1.40
C SER A 50 4.99 4.04 2.72
N ILE A 51 5.46 4.65 3.81
CA ILE A 51 4.85 4.52 5.15
C ILE A 51 4.02 5.78 5.43
N CYS A 52 2.74 5.59 5.71
CA CYS A 52 1.83 6.66 6.10
C CYS A 52 1.45 6.50 7.57
N THR A 53 1.33 7.62 8.30
CA THR A 53 0.78 7.61 9.67
C THR A 53 -0.70 7.96 9.61
N VAL A 54 -1.56 7.09 10.16
CA VAL A 54 -3.00 7.35 10.23
C VAL A 54 -3.27 8.18 11.48
N ILE A 55 -3.47 9.49 11.28
CA ILE A 55 -3.76 10.45 12.35
C ILE A 55 -5.23 10.36 12.79
N LYS A 56 -6.14 10.10 11.83
CA LYS A 56 -7.58 9.92 12.06
C LYS A 56 -8.14 9.02 10.96
N SER A 57 -8.79 7.93 11.35
CA SER A 57 -9.62 7.14 10.42
C SER A 57 -11.01 7.74 10.39
N THR A 58 -11.56 7.94 9.20
CA THR A 58 -12.99 8.20 9.02
C THR A 58 -13.55 6.99 8.31
N ASP A 59 -14.50 6.31 8.94
CA ASP A 59 -15.27 5.26 8.30
C ASP A 59 -16.14 5.95 7.24
N TYR A 60 -15.66 5.93 5.99
CA TYR A 60 -16.44 6.38 4.86
C TYR A 60 -17.34 5.22 4.46
N GLU A 61 -18.48 5.09 5.14
CA GLU A 61 -19.63 4.40 4.59
C GLU A 61 -20.04 5.24 3.38
N GLY A 62 -19.79 4.73 2.17
CA GLY A 62 -20.10 5.46 0.94
C GLY A 62 -21.54 5.95 0.93
N VAL A 63 -21.83 6.99 0.14
CA VAL A 63 -23.21 7.43 -0.05
C VAL A 63 -24.00 6.27 -0.65
N GLU A 64 -24.93 5.68 0.11
CA GLU A 64 -25.97 4.82 -0.45
C GLU A 64 -26.77 5.72 -1.41
N LEU A 65 -26.55 5.53 -2.71
CA LEU A 65 -27.44 6.09 -3.72
C LEU A 65 -28.72 5.27 -3.63
N ASP A 66 -29.74 5.80 -2.95
CA ASP A 66 -31.10 5.26 -3.02
C ASP A 66 -31.50 5.15 -4.50
N VAL A 67 -31.59 3.92 -5.01
CA VAL A 67 -32.10 3.60 -6.36
C VAL A 67 -33.56 3.22 -6.28
#